data_AF-A0AAN6UC76-F1
#
_entry.id   AF-A0AAN6UC76-F1
#
_cell.length_a   1.000
_cell.length_b   1.000
_cell.length_c   1.000
_cell.angle_alpha   90.00
_cell.angle_beta   90.00
_cell.angle_gamma   90.00
#
_symmetry.space_group_name_H-M   'P 1'
#
loop_
_entity.id
_entity.type
_entity.pdbx_description
1 polymer ?
#
loop_
_entity_poly.entity_id
_entity_poly.type
_entity_poly.pdbx_seq_one_letter_code
_entity_poly.pdbx_strand_id
1 'polypeptide(L)' 'VALDSLGPMVVGRDGTVSRIGNWHEMTAHERALTVRVLGKRNQLRLGNLK' A
#
# COMPACT_ATOMS: atom_id res chain seq x y z
N VAL A 1 -13.16 -13.25 -11.31
CA VAL A 1 -12.16 -12.15 -11.37
C VAL A 1 -11.80 -11.82 -9.93
N ALA A 2 -10.61 -12.22 -9.45
CA ALA A 2 -10.21 -12.17 -8.03
C ALA A 2 -9.26 -11.00 -7.71
N LEU A 3 -9.14 -10.04 -8.62
CA LEU A 3 -8.19 -8.93 -8.51
C LEU A 3 -8.75 -7.70 -7.81
N ASP A 4 -10.09 -7.63 -7.65
CA ASP A 4 -10.79 -6.46 -7.09
C ASP A 4 -10.70 -6.39 -5.55
N SER A 5 -10.30 -7.47 -4.89
CA SER A 5 -10.17 -7.56 -3.42
C SER A 5 -8.80 -7.11 -2.90
N LEU A 6 -7.85 -6.82 -3.79
CA LEU A 6 -6.50 -6.44 -3.44
C LEU A 6 -6.40 -4.96 -3.14
N GLY A 7 -5.67 -4.62 -2.07
CA GLY A 7 -5.49 -3.25 -1.65
C GLY A 7 -4.46 -2.46 -2.46
N PRO A 8 -4.18 -1.22 -2.00
CA PRO A 8 -3.24 -0.33 -2.67
C PRO A 8 -1.83 -0.93 -2.74
N MET A 9 -1.06 -0.43 -3.71
CA MET A 9 0.31 -0.83 -3.97
C MET A 9 1.26 -0.29 -2.89
N VAL A 10 2.20 -1.12 -2.46
CA VAL A 10 3.22 -0.86 -1.44
C VAL A 10 4.59 -0.93 -2.08
N VAL A 11 5.41 0.10 -1.88
CA VAL A 11 6.81 0.10 -2.31
C VAL A 11 7.66 -0.36 -1.13
N GLY A 12 8.47 -1.40 -1.30
CA GLY A 12 9.44 -1.91 -0.33
C GLY A 12 10.65 -0.99 -0.17
N ARG A 13 11.46 -1.22 0.87
CA ARG A 13 12.73 -0.47 1.04
C ARG A 13 13.81 -0.93 0.05
N ASP A 14 13.70 -2.17 -0.39
CA ASP A 14 14.52 -2.84 -1.40
C ASP A 14 14.08 -2.51 -2.83
N GLY A 15 13.11 -1.61 -3.02
CA GLY A 15 12.57 -1.25 -4.32
C GLY A 15 11.53 -2.24 -4.87
N THR A 16 11.18 -3.31 -4.15
CA THR A 16 10.13 -4.24 -4.56
C THR A 16 8.75 -3.59 -4.49
N VAL A 17 7.79 -4.16 -5.22
CA VAL A 17 6.41 -3.66 -5.27
C VAL A 17 5.45 -4.79 -4.91
N SER A 18 4.64 -4.57 -3.87
CA SER A 18 3.68 -5.53 -3.34
C SER A 18 2.28 -4.92 -3.24
N ARG A 19 1.25 -5.73 -2.98
CA ARG A 19 -0.12 -5.26 -2.70
C ARG A 19 -0.57 -5.72 -1.31
N ILE A 20 -1.47 -4.96 -0.68
CA ILE A 20 -2.04 -5.34 0.62
C ILE A 20 -3.07 -6.46 0.40
N GLY A 21 -2.76 -7.67 0.86
CA GLY A 21 -3.62 -8.85 0.69
C GLY A 21 -4.86 -8.85 1.59
N ASN A 22 -4.72 -8.41 2.84
CA ASN A 22 -5.81 -8.34 3.83
C ASN A 22 -6.67 -7.08 3.70
N TRP A 23 -6.62 -6.38 2.56
CA TRP A 23 -7.34 -5.12 2.37
C TRP A 23 -8.85 -5.26 2.53
N HIS A 24 -9.40 -6.37 2.04
CA HIS A 24 -10.81 -6.69 2.14
C HIS A 24 -11.26 -6.96 3.59
N GLU A 25 -10.36 -7.41 4.46
CA GLU A 25 -10.62 -7.64 5.89
C GLU A 25 -10.56 -6.34 6.71
N MET A 26 -9.88 -5.30 6.20
CA MET A 26 -9.78 -4.01 6.89
C MET A 26 -11.13 -3.27 6.89
N THR A 27 -11.44 -2.63 8.02
CA THR A 27 -12.57 -1.72 8.16
C THR A 27 -12.35 -0.43 7.36
N ALA A 28 -13.42 0.31 7.06
CA ALA A 28 -13.32 1.57 6.33
C ALA A 28 -12.38 2.59 7.03
N HIS A 29 -12.36 2.58 8.37
CA HIS A 29 -11.48 3.45 9.16
C HIS A 29 -10.01 3.06 8.99
N GLU A 30 -9.69 1.78 9.10
CA GLU A 30 -8.33 1.26 8.89
C GLU A 30 -7.85 1.52 7.48
N ARG A 31 -8.70 1.28 6.47
CA ARG A 31 -8.39 1.57 5.06
C ARG A 31 -8.00 3.03 4.84
N ALA A 32 -8.74 3.97 5.43
CA ALA A 32 -8.45 5.40 5.32
C ALA A 32 -7.10 5.77 5.94
N LEU A 33 -6.79 5.23 7.12
CA LEU A 33 -5.50 5.43 7.78
C LEU A 33 -4.36 4.80 6.98
N THR A 34 -4.56 3.58 6.49
CA THR A 34 -3.58 2.85 5.68
C THR A 34 -3.24 3.61 4.41
N VAL A 35 -4.23 4.08 3.65
CA VAL A 35 -3.98 4.87 2.42
C VAL A 35 -3.19 6.15 2.73
N ARG A 36 -3.57 6.87 3.79
CA ARG A 36 -2.90 8.11 4.21
C ARG A 36 -1.44 7.90 4.57
N VAL A 37 -1.14 6.88 5.37
CA VAL A 37 0.23 6.58 5.83
C VAL A 37 1.05 5.96 4.71
N LEU A 38 0.45 5.05 3.94
CA LEU A 38 1.10 4.35 2.83
C LEU A 38 1.55 5.31 1.73
N GLY A 39 0.71 6.28 1.35
CA GLY A 39 1.07 7.29 0.36
C GLY A 39 2.35 8.03 0.73
N LYS A 40 2.47 8.49 1.99
CA LYS A 40 3.68 9.15 2.50
C LYS A 40 4.90 8.22 2.47
N ARG A 41 4.75 6.96 2.90
CA ARG A 41 5.86 5.98 2.92
C ARG A 41 6.34 5.63 1.52
N ASN A 42 5.42 5.44 0.58
CA ASN A 42 5.76 5.14 -0.81
C ASN A 42 6.48 6.33 -1.46
N GLN A 43 6.03 7.57 -1.24
CA GLN A 43 6.72 8.76 -1.75
C GLN A 43 8.16 8.87 -1.23
N LEU A 44 8.38 8.66 0.07
CA LEU A 44 9.73 8.68 0.65
C LEU A 44 10.62 7.57 0.07
N ARG A 45 10.07 6.36 -0.08
CA ARG A 45 10.83 5.22 -0.63
C ARG A 45 11.18 5.41 -2.10
N LEU A 46 10.25 5.92 -2.90
CA LEU A 46 10.48 6.25 -4.31
C LEU A 46 11.49 7.39 -4.48
N GLY A 47 11.46 8.40 -3.60
CA GLY A 47 12.45 9.47 -3.60
C GLY A 47 13.87 8.99 -3.31
N ASN A 48 14.01 7.97 -2.46
CA ASN A 48 15.31 7.37 -2.10
C ASN A 48 15.83 6.36 -3.12
N LEU A 49 15.04 6.00 -4.14
CA LEU A 49 15.45 5.06 -5.20
C LEU A 49 16.08 5.78 -6.41
N LYS A 50 16.28 7.10 -6.32
CA LYS A 50 16.88 7.94 -7.37
C LYS A 50 18.40 7.92 -7.35
#